data_AF-A0A832QA90-F1
#
_entry.id   AF-A0A832QA90-F1
#
_cell.length_a   1.000
_cell.length_b   1.000
_cell.length_c   1.000
_cell.angle_alpha   90.00
_cell.angle_beta   90.00
_cell.angle_gamma   90.00
#
_symmetry.space_group_name_H-M   'P 1'
#
loop_
_entity.id
_entity.type
_entity.pdbx_description
1 polymer ?
#
loop_
_entity_poly.entity_id
_entity_poly.type
_entity_poly.pdbx_seq_one_letter_code
_entity_poly.pdbx_strand_id
1 'polypeptide(L)'
;EQQDSEQQAALFPRSTISALGSMDADENLQGSLSLDFPSLDWLEALLPGVSEPRGRLSGAVELSGTRTEPSFDASLLLAEGSFAVPELGLVVQELQAGVQGSPEQVNLQLSARDEQGDLQLAAQMNNPLDDTRSLSATLEGADFVVMNNEGARVEVSPDLQLGWSAEALQVNGSFLVPRADIFLDAWIDSVGGGGVGPSRDAVVVVEDPAAQVAATGNALPFTARLTIILGDEVRLQGLGLDARLTGDLALQQDADRPLLAYGELLIPEGSYAIYNQQLQTRDGRVMFYGNPLDPVLDLRAFRETPNAEVGMQLGGNVSALQSTLYSSPPLPENEILALLITGKSFNNMDERDDNALVSAVANFGIGRSGGLTSAIGDTLGLDDVSLSGGESYLDSSLGVGKHLTPDLLMRYEIGLFGRAATLSLIYSLTEQLKLEVRSGLSQSVDISYSIEKD
;
A
#
# COMPACT_ATOMS: atom_id res chain seq x y z
N GLU A 1 -26.45 -12.71 41.80
CA GLU A 1 -25.07 -13.13 42.13
C GLU A 1 -24.68 -14.55 41.73
N GLN A 2 -25.57 -15.54 41.59
CA GLN A 2 -25.16 -16.92 41.17
C GLN A 2 -25.25 -17.21 39.65
N GLN A 3 -26.04 -16.46 38.88
CA GLN A 3 -26.19 -16.70 37.43
C GLN A 3 -25.10 -16.04 36.56
N ASP A 4 -24.47 -14.94 37.02
CA ASP A 4 -23.36 -14.31 36.30
C ASP A 4 -22.06 -15.13 36.39
N SER A 5 -21.91 -15.92 37.45
CA SER A 5 -20.69 -16.72 37.68
C SER A 5 -20.55 -17.89 36.70
N GLU A 6 -21.65 -18.46 36.20
CA GLU A 6 -21.61 -19.59 35.27
C GLU A 6 -21.32 -19.17 33.81
N GLN A 7 -21.73 -17.96 33.40
CA GLN A 7 -21.37 -17.44 32.05
C GLN A 7 -19.93 -16.92 32.00
N GLN A 8 -19.40 -16.36 33.09
CA GLN A 8 -17.99 -15.94 33.19
C GLN A 8 -17.01 -17.14 33.13
N ALA A 9 -17.42 -18.31 33.65
CA ALA A 9 -16.59 -19.52 33.67
C ALA A 9 -16.32 -20.11 32.27
N ALA A 10 -17.14 -19.80 31.27
CA ALA A 10 -16.97 -20.32 29.90
C ALA A 10 -15.95 -19.53 29.06
N LEU A 11 -15.67 -18.26 29.41
CA LEU A 11 -14.78 -17.38 28.65
C LEU A 11 -13.36 -17.31 29.20
N PHE A 12 -13.16 -17.66 30.49
CA PHE A 12 -11.87 -17.47 31.18
C PHE A 12 -11.47 -18.73 31.98
N PRO A 13 -11.06 -19.82 31.32
CA PRO A 13 -10.69 -21.04 32.02
C PRO A 13 -9.49 -20.79 32.95
N ARG A 14 -9.70 -20.97 34.26
CA ARG A 14 -8.70 -20.80 35.34
C ARG A 14 -8.27 -19.36 35.63
N SER A 15 -8.87 -18.35 35.02
CA SER A 15 -8.63 -16.96 35.41
C SER A 15 -9.45 -16.62 36.65
N THR A 16 -8.89 -15.79 37.53
CA THR A 16 -9.58 -15.30 38.72
C THR A 16 -9.62 -13.79 38.72
N ILE A 17 -10.82 -13.23 38.84
CA ILE A 17 -11.04 -11.83 39.15
C ILE A 17 -11.71 -11.80 40.52
N SER A 18 -11.10 -11.10 41.46
CA SER A 18 -11.67 -10.88 42.78
C SER A 18 -11.79 -9.38 43.00
N ALA A 19 -13.01 -8.92 43.25
CA ALA A 19 -13.31 -7.52 43.49
C ALA A 19 -14.09 -7.41 44.80
N LEU A 20 -13.61 -6.55 45.69
CA LEU A 20 -14.28 -6.18 46.91
C LEU A 20 -14.40 -4.67 46.90
N GLY A 21 -15.59 -4.14 47.12
CA GLY A 21 -15.83 -2.71 47.13
C GLY A 21 -16.97 -2.36 48.07
N SER A 22 -16.84 -1.25 48.77
CA SER A 22 -17.89 -0.65 49.58
C SER A 22 -17.88 0.86 49.38
N MET A 23 -19.08 1.43 49.42
CA MET A 23 -19.29 2.86 49.52
C MET A 23 -20.11 3.13 50.78
N ASP A 24 -19.65 4.03 51.64
CA ASP A 24 -20.39 4.41 52.84
C ASP A 24 -21.41 5.53 52.56
N ALA A 25 -22.14 5.95 53.60
CA ALA A 25 -23.15 7.00 53.50
C ALA A 25 -22.56 8.41 53.21
N ASP A 26 -21.26 8.59 53.42
CA ASP A 26 -20.52 9.82 53.15
C ASP A 26 -19.84 9.79 51.77
N GLU A 27 -20.21 8.84 50.91
CA GLU A 27 -19.63 8.59 49.58
C GLU A 27 -18.13 8.24 49.59
N ASN A 28 -17.59 7.76 50.72
CA ASN A 28 -16.22 7.26 50.75
C ASN A 28 -16.14 5.91 50.04
N LEU A 29 -15.17 5.79 49.15
CA LEU A 29 -14.86 4.59 48.40
C LEU A 29 -13.79 3.80 49.15
N GLN A 30 -13.99 2.49 49.26
CA GLN A 30 -12.92 1.56 49.62
C GLN A 30 -13.10 0.28 48.81
N GLY A 31 -12.04 -0.17 48.14
CA GLY A 31 -12.09 -1.39 47.38
C GLY A 31 -10.72 -1.96 47.02
N SER A 32 -10.73 -3.22 46.65
CA SER A 32 -9.59 -3.93 46.10
C SER A 32 -10.04 -4.79 44.93
N LEU A 33 -9.27 -4.80 43.86
CA LEU A 33 -9.42 -5.64 42.70
C LEU A 33 -8.12 -6.41 42.53
N SER A 34 -8.18 -7.73 42.48
CA SER A 34 -7.05 -8.58 42.10
C SER A 34 -7.46 -9.41 40.89
N LEU A 35 -6.60 -9.43 39.89
CA LEU A 35 -6.81 -10.12 38.63
C LEU A 35 -5.61 -11.03 38.32
N ASP A 36 -5.92 -12.27 37.94
CA ASP A 36 -4.94 -13.27 37.54
C ASP A 36 -5.48 -14.05 36.34
N PHE A 37 -4.85 -13.88 35.20
CA PHE A 37 -5.16 -14.53 33.93
C PHE A 37 -3.94 -15.36 33.51
N PRO A 38 -3.99 -16.69 33.68
CA PRO A 38 -2.89 -17.56 33.30
C PRO A 38 -2.76 -17.79 31.79
N SER A 39 -3.75 -17.37 30.99
CA SER A 39 -3.69 -17.34 29.52
C SER A 39 -4.36 -16.09 28.97
N LEU A 40 -4.04 -15.76 27.71
CA LEU A 40 -4.56 -14.60 27.00
C LEU A 40 -5.49 -14.96 25.83
N ASP A 41 -5.96 -16.21 25.75
CA ASP A 41 -6.77 -16.71 24.62
C ASP A 41 -8.02 -15.85 24.35
N TRP A 42 -8.54 -15.18 25.39
CA TRP A 42 -9.67 -14.26 25.30
C TRP A 42 -9.40 -13.01 24.44
N LEU A 43 -8.13 -12.62 24.26
CA LEU A 43 -7.75 -11.48 23.42
C LEU A 43 -8.07 -11.71 21.94
N GLU A 44 -8.06 -12.96 21.47
CA GLU A 44 -8.39 -13.30 20.08
C GLU A 44 -9.83 -12.92 19.72
N ALA A 45 -10.75 -12.99 20.70
CA ALA A 45 -12.13 -12.57 20.51
C ALA A 45 -12.31 -11.04 20.49
N LEU A 46 -11.35 -10.27 21.04
CA LEU A 46 -11.43 -8.81 21.15
C LEU A 46 -10.59 -8.08 20.11
N LEU A 47 -9.54 -8.72 19.60
CA LEU A 47 -8.58 -8.15 18.68
C LEU A 47 -8.66 -8.93 17.34
N PRO A 48 -9.65 -8.61 16.48
CA PRO A 48 -9.72 -9.23 15.16
C PRO A 48 -8.42 -8.92 14.40
N GLY A 49 -7.71 -9.96 13.96
CA GLY A 49 -6.40 -9.88 13.29
C GLY A 49 -5.23 -10.36 14.14
N VAL A 50 -5.41 -10.50 15.46
CA VAL A 50 -4.43 -11.14 16.36
C VAL A 50 -4.77 -12.62 16.50
N SER A 51 -3.79 -13.50 16.36
CA SER A 51 -3.93 -14.94 16.54
C SER A 51 -2.99 -15.47 17.62
N GLU A 52 -3.43 -16.53 18.32
CA GLU A 52 -2.67 -17.24 19.35
C GLU A 52 -2.04 -16.35 20.44
N PRO A 53 -2.79 -15.43 21.06
CA PRO A 53 -2.26 -14.64 22.18
C PRO A 53 -1.95 -15.54 23.38
N ARG A 54 -0.67 -15.58 23.79
CA ARG A 54 -0.19 -16.29 24.98
C ARG A 54 0.42 -15.31 25.98
N GLY A 55 0.50 -15.75 27.22
CA GLY A 55 1.13 -15.01 28.32
C GLY A 55 0.31 -15.06 29.60
N ARG A 56 0.85 -14.46 30.66
CA ARG A 56 0.19 -14.33 31.96
C ARG A 56 -0.01 -12.86 32.28
N LEU A 57 -1.26 -12.46 32.49
CA LEU A 57 -1.62 -11.13 32.94
C LEU A 57 -2.02 -11.20 34.41
N SER A 58 -1.36 -10.42 35.25
CA SER A 58 -1.68 -10.30 36.67
C SER A 58 -1.75 -8.84 37.07
N GLY A 59 -2.52 -8.52 38.11
CA GLY A 59 -2.59 -7.16 38.59
C GLY A 59 -3.40 -7.00 39.86
N ALA A 60 -3.21 -5.85 40.49
CA ALA A 60 -3.95 -5.43 41.66
C ALA A 60 -4.27 -3.94 41.54
N VAL A 61 -5.48 -3.56 41.96
CA VAL A 61 -5.91 -2.17 42.09
C VAL A 61 -6.50 -1.98 43.48
N GLU A 62 -5.98 -1.03 44.23
CA GLU A 62 -6.58 -0.55 45.46
C GLU A 62 -7.33 0.76 45.16
N LEU A 63 -8.56 0.89 45.65
CA LEU A 63 -9.40 2.06 45.46
C LEU A 63 -9.74 2.67 46.82
N SER A 64 -9.59 3.97 46.94
CA SER A 64 -9.90 4.76 48.14
C SER A 64 -10.43 6.15 47.76
N GLY A 65 -10.61 7.04 48.72
CA GLY A 65 -11.04 8.42 48.49
C GLY A 65 -12.56 8.58 48.50
N THR A 66 -13.07 9.57 47.76
CA THR A 66 -14.51 9.85 47.67
C THR A 66 -14.99 9.63 46.24
N ARG A 67 -16.31 9.60 46.03
CA ARG A 67 -16.89 9.54 44.68
C ARG A 67 -16.43 10.68 43.76
N THR A 68 -16.20 11.88 44.30
CA THR A 68 -15.79 13.06 43.53
C THR A 68 -14.28 13.18 43.37
N GLU A 69 -13.51 12.61 44.31
CA GLU A 69 -12.04 12.59 44.28
C GLU A 69 -11.58 11.15 44.60
N PRO A 70 -11.76 10.21 43.65
CA PRO A 70 -11.34 8.83 43.84
C PRO A 70 -9.81 8.77 43.80
N SER A 71 -9.24 8.00 44.73
CA SER A 71 -7.82 7.68 44.76
C SER A 71 -7.61 6.20 44.46
N PHE A 72 -6.60 5.85 43.67
CA PHE A 72 -6.32 4.46 43.36
C PHE A 72 -4.82 4.19 43.24
N ASP A 73 -4.40 2.98 43.57
CA ASP A 73 -3.06 2.46 43.31
C ASP A 73 -3.22 1.20 42.47
N ALA A 74 -2.77 1.26 41.21
CA ALA A 74 -2.93 0.19 40.24
C ALA A 74 -1.57 -0.36 39.82
N SER A 75 -1.46 -1.68 39.75
CA SER A 75 -0.33 -2.38 39.15
C SER A 75 -0.85 -3.49 38.24
N LEU A 76 -0.39 -3.52 36.99
CA LEU A 76 -0.61 -4.62 36.06
C LEU A 76 0.72 -5.09 35.49
N LEU A 77 0.85 -6.40 35.31
CA LEU A 77 2.02 -7.04 34.73
C LEU A 77 1.56 -8.10 33.73
N LEU A 78 2.01 -7.95 32.49
CA LEU A 78 2.00 -8.97 31.46
C LEU A 78 3.40 -9.59 31.36
N ALA A 79 3.48 -10.90 31.55
CA ALA A 79 4.72 -11.67 31.42
C ALA A 79 4.56 -12.76 30.36
N GLU A 80 5.69 -13.09 29.70
CA GLU A 80 5.78 -14.17 28.71
C GLU A 80 4.73 -14.02 27.58
N GLY A 81 4.45 -12.78 27.20
CA GLY A 81 3.49 -12.47 26.15
C GLY A 81 4.01 -12.89 24.77
N SER A 82 3.13 -13.43 23.94
CA SER A 82 3.40 -13.63 22.52
C SER A 82 2.10 -13.58 21.73
N PHE A 83 2.15 -13.10 20.50
CA PHE A 83 1.02 -13.15 19.58
C PHE A 83 1.50 -13.10 18.14
N ALA A 84 0.64 -13.48 17.21
CA ALA A 84 0.90 -13.31 15.78
C ALA A 84 -0.16 -12.43 15.13
N VAL A 85 0.21 -11.75 14.05
CA VAL A 85 -0.71 -11.02 13.16
C VAL A 85 -0.54 -11.64 11.77
N PRO A 86 -1.32 -12.69 11.43
CA PRO A 86 -1.11 -13.49 10.23
C PRO A 86 -1.14 -12.69 8.93
N GLU A 87 -1.99 -11.65 8.83
CA GLU A 87 -2.08 -10.78 7.65
C GLU A 87 -0.76 -10.05 7.35
N LEU A 88 -0.02 -9.69 8.40
CA LEU A 88 1.29 -9.06 8.29
C LEU A 88 2.43 -10.09 8.29
N GLY A 89 2.15 -11.37 8.57
CA GLY A 89 3.18 -12.38 8.85
C GLY A 89 4.04 -12.03 10.07
N LEU A 90 3.53 -11.16 10.95
CA LEU A 90 4.23 -10.68 12.14
C LEU A 90 4.07 -11.69 13.28
N VAL A 91 5.17 -12.00 13.97
CA VAL A 91 5.16 -12.83 15.18
C VAL A 91 5.92 -12.10 16.28
N VAL A 92 5.20 -11.65 17.29
CA VAL A 92 5.76 -10.98 18.46
C VAL A 92 5.97 -11.99 19.58
N GLN A 93 7.16 -11.97 20.17
CA GLN A 93 7.63 -12.86 21.22
C GLN A 93 8.23 -12.05 22.37
N GLU A 94 8.43 -12.70 23.51
CA GLU A 94 9.03 -12.09 24.71
C GLU A 94 8.35 -10.75 25.12
N LEU A 95 7.06 -10.59 24.83
CA LEU A 95 6.30 -9.40 25.17
C LEU A 95 6.14 -9.31 26.68
N GLN A 96 6.65 -8.22 27.25
CA GLN A 96 6.49 -7.88 28.65
C GLN A 96 5.90 -6.48 28.72
N ALA A 97 4.89 -6.30 29.57
CA ALA A 97 4.33 -4.98 29.81
C ALA A 97 4.04 -4.78 31.28
N GLY A 98 4.39 -3.62 31.80
CA GLY A 98 4.10 -3.19 33.16
C GLY A 98 3.32 -1.89 33.14
N VAL A 99 2.25 -1.82 33.93
CA VAL A 99 1.47 -0.59 34.15
C VAL A 99 1.48 -0.28 35.63
N GLN A 100 1.78 0.96 35.99
CA GLN A 100 1.71 1.48 37.34
C GLN A 100 0.86 2.75 37.31
N GLY A 101 -0.21 2.80 38.09
CA GLY A 101 -1.20 3.85 38.01
C GLY A 101 -1.55 4.45 39.36
N SER A 102 -1.73 5.76 39.34
CA SER A 102 -2.24 6.60 40.42
C SER A 102 -3.27 7.59 39.84
N PRO A 103 -4.03 8.35 40.66
CA PRO A 103 -5.04 9.28 40.17
C PRO A 103 -4.47 10.42 39.33
N GLU A 104 -3.21 10.79 39.57
CA GLU A 104 -2.52 11.86 38.87
C GLU A 104 -1.78 11.35 37.62
N GLN A 105 -1.31 10.10 37.66
CA GLN A 105 -0.42 9.57 36.62
C GLN A 105 -0.50 8.06 36.46
N VAL A 106 -0.53 7.60 35.20
CA VAL A 106 -0.38 6.20 34.81
C VAL A 106 0.83 6.04 33.91
N ASN A 107 1.77 5.21 34.31
CA ASN A 107 2.97 4.86 33.55
C ASN A 107 2.82 3.46 32.96
N LEU A 108 3.17 3.30 31.69
CA LEU A 108 3.20 2.04 30.97
C LEU A 108 4.60 1.86 30.38
N GLN A 109 5.17 0.69 30.58
CA GLN A 109 6.42 0.24 29.95
C GLN A 109 6.13 -1.06 29.24
N LEU A 110 6.54 -1.17 27.99
CA LEU A 110 6.37 -2.37 27.18
C LEU A 110 7.69 -2.65 26.47
N SER A 111 8.11 -3.90 26.49
CA SER A 111 9.22 -4.41 25.68
C SER A 111 8.76 -5.64 24.93
N ALA A 112 9.09 -5.73 23.65
CA ALA A 112 8.76 -6.83 22.79
C ALA A 112 9.96 -7.19 21.92
N ARG A 113 9.99 -8.43 21.44
CA ARG A 113 10.97 -8.90 20.45
C ARG A 113 10.26 -9.67 19.35
N ASP A 114 10.92 -9.83 18.22
CA ASP A 114 10.53 -10.78 17.20
C ASP A 114 11.72 -11.71 16.88
N GLU A 115 11.75 -12.29 15.68
CA GLU A 115 12.85 -13.15 15.24
C GLU A 115 14.19 -12.42 15.02
N GLN A 116 14.19 -11.10 14.88
CA GLN A 116 15.36 -10.29 14.52
C GLN A 116 15.65 -9.14 15.48
N GLY A 117 14.62 -8.41 15.90
CA GLY A 117 14.75 -7.10 16.52
C GLY A 117 14.05 -6.97 17.86
N ASP A 118 14.17 -5.78 18.43
CA ASP A 118 13.50 -5.38 19.67
C ASP A 118 12.72 -4.07 19.52
N LEU A 119 11.67 -3.95 20.33
CA LEU A 119 10.78 -2.80 20.37
C LEU A 119 10.48 -2.45 21.82
N GLN A 120 10.54 -1.17 22.15
CA GLN A 120 10.30 -0.63 23.47
C GLN A 120 9.34 0.55 23.37
N LEU A 121 8.33 0.55 24.23
CA LEU A 121 7.37 1.63 24.36
C LEU A 121 7.34 2.08 25.82
N ALA A 122 7.60 3.37 26.05
CA ALA A 122 7.40 4.00 27.34
C ALA A 122 6.29 5.05 27.19
N ALA A 123 5.23 4.95 27.98
CA ALA A 123 4.11 5.87 27.92
C ALA A 123 3.72 6.37 29.31
N GLN A 124 3.28 7.61 29.36
CA GLN A 124 2.88 8.31 30.58
C GLN A 124 1.58 9.06 30.28
N MET A 125 0.53 8.71 31.01
CA MET A 125 -0.75 9.41 31.02
C MET A 125 -0.84 10.28 32.26
N ASN A 126 -1.13 11.57 32.09
CA ASN A 126 -1.38 12.50 33.18
C ASN A 126 -2.88 12.75 33.31
N ASN A 127 -3.35 12.93 34.55
CA ASN A 127 -4.74 13.20 34.91
C ASN A 127 -5.76 12.22 34.27
N PRO A 128 -5.58 10.89 34.41
CA PRO A 128 -6.41 9.87 33.75
C PRO A 128 -7.91 9.99 34.02
N LEU A 129 -8.31 10.64 35.12
CA LEU A 129 -9.70 10.70 35.58
C LEU A 129 -10.46 11.97 35.19
N ASP A 130 -9.81 12.94 34.54
CA ASP A 130 -10.45 14.21 34.15
C ASP A 130 -10.33 14.53 32.65
N ASP A 131 -10.89 15.68 32.26
CA ASP A 131 -10.93 16.14 30.88
C ASP A 131 -9.61 16.76 30.38
N THR A 132 -8.66 16.99 31.29
CA THR A 132 -7.29 17.44 30.97
C THR A 132 -6.33 16.28 30.69
N ARG A 133 -6.85 15.05 30.67
CA ARG A 133 -6.07 13.84 30.39
C ARG A 133 -5.20 14.00 29.14
N SER A 134 -3.94 13.64 29.29
CA SER A 134 -2.95 13.67 28.21
C SER A 134 -2.06 12.44 28.29
N LEU A 135 -1.58 11.98 27.14
CA LEU A 135 -0.68 10.84 27.01
C LEU A 135 0.55 11.29 26.22
N SER A 136 1.73 11.03 26.76
CA SER A 136 3.00 11.12 26.04
C SER A 136 3.62 9.73 25.98
N ALA A 137 4.06 9.30 24.81
CA ALA A 137 4.75 8.02 24.65
C ALA A 137 5.98 8.16 23.75
N THR A 138 6.99 7.34 24.01
CA THR A 138 8.13 7.10 23.12
C THR A 138 8.07 5.66 22.63
N LEU A 139 8.33 5.46 21.35
CA LEU A 139 8.47 4.16 20.72
C LEU A 139 9.85 4.09 20.08
N GLU A 140 10.70 3.22 20.61
CA GLU A 140 12.07 3.01 20.15
C GLU A 140 12.27 1.54 19.81
N GLY A 141 13.09 1.24 18.80
CA GLY A 141 13.39 -0.14 18.45
C GLY A 141 14.53 -0.26 17.45
N ALA A 142 14.98 -1.50 17.25
CA ALA A 142 16.05 -1.84 16.33
C ALA A 142 15.68 -3.10 15.54
N ASP A 143 15.74 -3.00 14.21
CA ASP A 143 15.63 -4.09 13.25
C ASP A 143 14.37 -4.96 13.47
N PHE A 144 13.27 -4.34 13.91
CA PHE A 144 12.01 -5.01 14.21
C PHE A 144 11.23 -5.26 12.91
N VAL A 145 10.87 -6.52 12.67
CA VAL A 145 10.05 -6.96 11.53
C VAL A 145 8.62 -6.48 11.75
N VAL A 146 8.13 -5.59 10.89
CA VAL A 146 6.74 -5.13 10.92
C VAL A 146 5.85 -5.81 9.89
N MET A 147 6.47 -6.45 8.89
CA MET A 147 5.78 -7.20 7.85
C MET A 147 6.70 -8.29 7.30
N ASN A 148 6.17 -9.50 7.13
CA ASN A 148 6.86 -10.64 6.55
C ASN A 148 5.82 -11.57 5.88
N ASN A 149 5.29 -11.12 4.75
CA ASN A 149 4.31 -11.86 3.96
C ASN A 149 4.79 -12.04 2.50
N GLU A 150 3.96 -12.63 1.64
CA GLU A 150 4.31 -12.88 0.22
C GLU A 150 4.58 -11.58 -0.56
N GLY A 151 3.96 -10.47 -0.15
CA GLY A 151 4.11 -9.17 -0.81
C GLY A 151 5.33 -8.38 -0.36
N ALA A 152 5.77 -8.52 0.89
CA ALA A 152 6.91 -7.79 1.40
C ALA A 152 7.46 -8.33 2.72
N ARG A 153 8.77 -8.09 2.91
CA ARG A 153 9.47 -8.22 4.19
C ARG A 153 10.07 -6.88 4.57
N VAL A 154 9.69 -6.31 5.71
CA VAL A 154 10.08 -4.96 6.13
C VAL A 154 10.55 -4.97 7.57
N GLU A 155 11.79 -4.52 7.76
CA GLU A 155 12.43 -4.31 9.06
C GLU A 155 12.48 -2.80 9.34
N VAL A 156 12.22 -2.39 10.58
CA VAL A 156 12.23 -0.98 10.98
C VAL A 156 12.93 -0.76 12.33
N SER A 157 13.59 0.38 12.45
CA SER A 157 14.17 0.88 13.69
C SER A 157 13.52 2.25 13.99
N PRO A 158 12.40 2.26 14.74
CA PRO A 158 11.67 3.50 15.04
C PRO A 158 12.35 4.31 16.15
N ASP A 159 12.20 5.62 16.06
CA ASP A 159 12.41 6.59 17.14
C ASP A 159 11.28 7.63 17.03
N LEU A 160 10.16 7.32 17.69
CA LEU A 160 8.92 8.07 17.59
C LEU A 160 8.49 8.62 18.95
N GLN A 161 7.93 9.84 18.92
CA GLN A 161 7.25 10.47 20.03
C GLN A 161 5.77 10.65 19.69
N LEU A 162 4.90 10.10 20.53
CA LEU A 162 3.46 10.20 20.40
C LEU A 162 2.91 11.10 21.51
N GLY A 163 2.02 12.01 21.15
CA GLY A 163 1.30 12.88 22.06
C GLY A 163 -0.18 12.78 21.79
N TRP A 164 -0.99 12.59 22.82
CA TRP A 164 -2.44 12.60 22.72
C TRP A 164 -3.05 13.45 23.83
N SER A 165 -4.10 14.19 23.48
CA SER A 165 -4.97 14.91 24.42
C SER A 165 -6.41 14.84 23.94
N ALA A 166 -7.33 15.42 24.71
CA ALA A 166 -8.72 15.60 24.27
C ALA A 166 -8.85 16.46 23.00
N GLU A 167 -7.81 17.21 22.61
CA GLU A 167 -7.83 18.15 21.49
C GLU A 167 -7.13 17.62 20.23
N ALA A 168 -6.09 16.81 20.36
CA ALA A 168 -5.30 16.36 19.22
C ALA A 168 -4.51 15.07 19.48
N LEU A 169 -4.21 14.36 18.39
CA LEU A 169 -3.19 13.32 18.30
C LEU A 169 -1.99 13.86 17.50
N GLN A 170 -0.79 13.64 18.01
CA GLN A 170 0.47 14.11 17.45
C GLN A 170 1.45 12.95 17.38
N VAL A 171 2.10 12.77 16.23
CA VAL A 171 3.17 11.77 16.06
C VAL A 171 4.38 12.43 15.39
N ASN A 172 5.51 12.42 16.07
CA ASN A 172 6.75 13.02 15.59
C ASN A 172 7.88 12.00 15.65
N GLY A 173 8.91 12.18 14.82
CA GLY A 173 10.14 11.41 14.92
C GLY A 173 10.58 10.84 13.58
N SER A 174 11.32 9.74 13.63
CA SER A 174 11.85 9.08 12.44
C SER A 174 11.75 7.56 12.54
N PHE A 175 11.77 6.90 11.40
CA PHE A 175 11.97 5.46 11.36
C PHE A 175 12.94 5.11 10.23
N LEU A 176 14.00 4.40 10.61
CA LEU A 176 14.95 3.81 9.69
C LEU A 176 14.38 2.50 9.18
N VAL A 177 14.45 2.28 7.87
CA VAL A 177 14.14 1.01 7.22
C VAL A 177 15.48 0.40 6.82
N PRO A 178 16.17 -0.33 7.72
CA PRO A 178 17.48 -0.90 7.42
C PRO A 178 17.43 -1.84 6.21
N ARG A 179 16.36 -2.65 6.15
CA ARG A 179 16.11 -3.62 5.11
C ARG A 179 14.63 -3.69 4.77
N ALA A 180 14.33 -3.75 3.48
CA ALA A 180 13.01 -4.11 3.00
C ALA A 180 13.11 -4.81 1.65
N ASP A 181 12.42 -5.93 1.50
CA ASP A 181 12.27 -6.64 0.23
C ASP A 181 10.79 -6.54 -0.16
N ILE A 182 10.46 -5.73 -1.19
CA ILE A 182 9.09 -5.46 -1.62
C ILE A 182 8.83 -6.11 -2.98
N PHE A 183 7.81 -6.96 -3.06
CA PHE A 183 7.39 -7.66 -4.27
C PHE A 183 6.05 -7.09 -4.77
N LEU A 184 6.11 -6.11 -5.69
CA LEU A 184 4.95 -5.36 -6.20
C LEU A 184 3.85 -6.26 -6.77
N ASP A 185 4.20 -7.32 -7.51
CA ASP A 185 3.21 -8.20 -8.14
C ASP A 185 2.36 -8.90 -7.06
N ALA A 186 3.02 -9.48 -6.05
CA ALA A 186 2.36 -10.12 -4.91
C ALA A 186 1.67 -9.09 -4.00
N TRP A 187 2.24 -7.90 -3.83
CA TRP A 187 1.61 -6.83 -3.07
C TRP A 187 0.29 -6.39 -3.72
N ILE A 188 0.28 -6.08 -5.01
CA ILE A 188 -0.93 -5.69 -5.76
C ILE A 188 -2.00 -6.78 -5.69
N ASP A 189 -1.61 -8.04 -5.83
CA ASP A 189 -2.54 -9.18 -5.68
C ASP A 189 -3.10 -9.27 -4.25
N SER A 190 -2.28 -8.98 -3.23
CA SER A 190 -2.68 -9.01 -1.82
C SER A 190 -3.60 -7.87 -1.37
N VAL A 191 -3.48 -6.66 -1.95
CA VAL A 191 -4.36 -5.52 -1.62
C VAL A 191 -5.73 -5.61 -2.33
N GLY A 192 -5.98 -6.67 -3.11
CA GLY A 192 -7.20 -6.86 -3.87
C GLY A 192 -7.12 -6.20 -5.25
N GLY A 193 -6.37 -6.82 -6.16
CA GLY A 193 -6.39 -6.50 -7.59
C GLY A 193 -7.81 -6.61 -8.16
N GLY A 194 -8.50 -5.47 -8.30
CA GLY A 194 -9.83 -5.40 -8.92
C GLY A 194 -10.74 -4.28 -8.43
N GLY A 195 -10.35 -3.50 -7.43
CA GLY A 195 -11.06 -2.26 -7.10
C GLY A 195 -10.80 -1.20 -8.16
N VAL A 196 -11.61 -1.16 -9.22
CA VAL A 196 -11.70 0.01 -10.10
C VAL A 196 -12.06 1.20 -9.21
N GLY A 197 -11.07 2.04 -8.90
CA GLY A 197 -11.32 3.31 -8.24
C GLY A 197 -12.35 4.08 -9.06
N PRO A 198 -13.26 4.85 -8.43
CA PRO A 198 -14.22 5.65 -9.17
C PRO A 198 -13.46 6.47 -10.23
N SER A 199 -13.96 6.41 -11.48
CA SER A 199 -13.40 7.17 -12.61
C SER A 199 -13.20 8.63 -12.23
N ARG A 200 -12.22 9.32 -12.86
CA ARG A 200 -11.95 10.75 -12.62
C ARG A 200 -13.16 11.67 -12.87
N ASP A 201 -14.16 11.16 -13.60
CA ASP A 201 -15.42 11.84 -13.90
C ASP A 201 -16.58 11.45 -12.95
N ALA A 202 -16.31 10.58 -11.97
CA ALA A 202 -17.27 10.21 -10.96
C ALA A 202 -17.50 11.39 -10.02
N VAL A 203 -18.51 12.19 -10.35
CA VAL A 203 -19.13 13.08 -9.38
C VAL A 203 -19.80 12.19 -8.33
N VAL A 204 -19.15 12.01 -7.18
CA VAL A 204 -19.83 11.52 -5.98
C VAL A 204 -20.84 12.59 -5.61
N VAL A 205 -22.08 12.42 -6.09
CA VAL A 205 -23.21 13.19 -5.61
C VAL A 205 -23.48 12.71 -4.20
N VAL A 206 -22.82 13.37 -3.25
CA VAL A 206 -23.20 13.25 -1.85
C VAL A 206 -24.55 13.93 -1.73
N GLU A 207 -25.64 13.15 -1.73
CA GLU A 207 -27.02 13.65 -1.60
C GLU A 207 -27.22 14.48 -0.33
N ASP A 208 -26.34 14.32 0.66
CA ASP A 208 -26.32 15.14 1.87
C ASP A 208 -24.88 15.34 2.41
N PRO A 209 -24.23 16.48 2.15
CA PRO A 209 -22.93 16.81 2.74
C PRO A 209 -22.92 16.73 4.27
N ALA A 210 -24.09 16.88 4.93
CA ALA A 210 -24.20 16.75 6.37
C ALA A 210 -24.20 15.28 6.84
N ALA A 211 -24.54 14.31 5.98
CA ALA A 211 -24.53 12.89 6.32
C ALA A 211 -23.12 12.28 6.34
N GLN A 212 -22.17 12.79 5.55
CA GLN A 212 -20.75 12.38 5.63
C GLN A 212 -20.05 12.96 6.86
N VAL A 213 -20.37 14.20 7.24
CA VAL A 213 -19.89 14.84 8.48
C VAL A 213 -20.52 14.17 9.72
N ALA A 214 -21.75 13.64 9.61
CA ALA A 214 -22.38 12.86 10.68
C ALA A 214 -21.83 11.42 10.80
N ALA A 215 -21.24 10.85 9.74
CA ALA A 215 -20.60 9.53 9.76
C ALA A 215 -19.15 9.56 10.29
N THR A 216 -18.51 10.73 10.26
CA THR A 216 -17.23 11.01 10.93
C THR A 216 -17.50 11.77 12.22
N GLY A 217 -18.07 11.08 13.22
CA GLY A 217 -18.19 11.64 14.57
C GLY A 217 -16.83 12.19 15.02
N ASN A 218 -16.80 13.46 15.48
CA ASN A 218 -15.62 14.22 15.95
C ASN A 218 -14.28 13.46 15.79
N ALA A 219 -13.76 13.39 14.56
CA ALA A 219 -12.45 12.82 14.33
C ALA A 219 -11.43 13.72 15.05
N LEU A 220 -10.77 13.19 16.08
CA LEU A 220 -9.72 13.90 16.80
C LEU A 220 -8.68 14.42 15.79
N PRO A 221 -8.39 15.73 15.77
CA PRO A 221 -7.35 16.31 14.92
C PRO A 221 -6.04 15.52 14.98
N PHE A 222 -5.57 15.03 13.83
CA PHE A 222 -4.34 14.24 13.73
C PHE A 222 -3.26 15.04 13.02
N THR A 223 -2.08 15.15 13.65
CA THR A 223 -0.90 15.76 13.07
C THR A 223 0.28 14.81 13.14
N ALA A 224 1.09 14.78 12.07
CA ALA A 224 2.31 14.00 12.05
C ALA A 224 3.45 14.75 11.37
N ARG A 225 4.66 14.54 11.89
CA ARG A 225 5.93 14.96 11.29
C ARG A 225 6.89 13.78 11.38
N LEU A 226 7.00 13.02 10.30
CA LEU A 226 7.79 11.79 10.26
C LEU A 226 8.90 11.89 9.23
N THR A 227 10.06 11.34 9.54
CA THR A 227 11.14 11.14 8.55
C THR A 227 11.37 9.66 8.35
N ILE A 228 11.15 9.20 7.12
CA ILE A 228 11.49 7.85 6.68
C ILE A 228 12.91 7.88 6.15
N ILE A 229 13.76 6.98 6.62
CA ILE A 229 15.14 6.86 6.15
C ILE A 229 15.29 5.45 5.58
N LEU A 230 15.61 5.32 4.30
CA LEU A 230 15.88 4.03 3.69
C LEU A 230 17.36 3.68 3.85
N GLY A 231 17.61 2.49 4.41
CA GLY A 231 18.93 1.89 4.51
C GLY A 231 19.43 1.36 3.18
N ASP A 232 20.57 0.67 3.22
CA ASP A 232 21.23 0.16 2.02
C ASP A 232 20.60 -1.14 1.48
N GLU A 233 19.76 -1.83 2.25
CA GLU A 233 19.16 -3.12 1.85
C GLU A 233 17.66 -3.00 1.54
N VAL A 234 17.24 -1.86 0.97
CA VAL A 234 15.86 -1.67 0.51
C VAL A 234 15.77 -1.98 -0.99
N ARG A 235 15.02 -3.03 -1.34
CA ARG A 235 14.84 -3.52 -2.70
C ARG A 235 13.36 -3.56 -3.09
N LEU A 236 13.09 -3.14 -4.32
CA LEU A 236 11.78 -3.14 -4.95
C LEU A 236 11.83 -4.04 -6.17
N GLN A 237 10.95 -5.04 -6.22
CA GLN A 237 10.86 -6.04 -7.28
C GLN A 237 9.43 -6.15 -7.80
N GLY A 238 9.24 -6.33 -9.09
CA GLY A 238 7.94 -6.54 -9.73
C GLY A 238 7.66 -5.56 -10.86
N LEU A 239 6.63 -5.83 -11.66
CA LEU A 239 6.34 -5.08 -12.89
C LEU A 239 7.56 -4.94 -13.84
N GLY A 240 8.47 -5.93 -13.82
CA GLY A 240 9.72 -5.93 -14.56
C GLY A 240 10.87 -5.17 -13.89
N LEU A 241 10.65 -4.41 -12.82
CA LEU A 241 11.70 -3.72 -12.08
C LEU A 241 12.34 -4.66 -11.04
N ASP A 242 13.67 -4.62 -10.91
CA ASP A 242 14.43 -5.06 -9.72
C ASP A 242 15.42 -3.95 -9.42
N ALA A 243 15.17 -3.17 -8.37
CA ALA A 243 15.92 -1.97 -8.09
C ALA A 243 16.17 -1.82 -6.59
N ARG A 244 17.35 -1.28 -6.26
CA ARG A 244 17.66 -0.83 -4.90
C ARG A 244 17.20 0.60 -4.72
N LEU A 245 16.62 0.91 -3.56
CA LEU A 245 16.17 2.24 -3.18
C LEU A 245 17.00 2.75 -2.00
N THR A 246 17.30 4.03 -2.00
CA THR A 246 17.99 4.73 -0.90
C THR A 246 17.46 6.15 -0.78
N GLY A 247 17.75 6.84 0.33
CA GLY A 247 17.35 8.23 0.54
C GLY A 247 16.37 8.39 1.68
N ASP A 248 15.78 9.57 1.77
CA ASP A 248 14.92 9.97 2.87
C ASP A 248 13.66 10.69 2.40
N LEU A 249 12.59 10.52 3.17
CA LEU A 249 11.27 11.09 2.89
C LEU A 249 10.70 11.72 4.16
N ALA A 250 10.42 13.02 4.11
CA ALA A 250 9.68 13.73 5.13
C ALA A 250 8.18 13.65 4.85
N LEU A 251 7.42 13.11 5.79
CA LEU A 251 5.97 13.07 5.79
C LEU A 251 5.40 14.14 6.72
N GLN A 252 4.44 14.91 6.22
CA GLN A 252 3.73 15.93 6.94
C GLN A 252 2.22 15.69 6.84
N GLN A 253 1.59 15.48 7.99
CA GLN A 253 0.14 15.44 8.14
C GLN A 253 -0.28 16.58 9.06
N ASP A 254 -1.23 17.41 8.62
CA ASP A 254 -1.91 18.40 9.45
C ASP A 254 -3.41 18.05 9.51
N ALA A 255 -4.12 18.39 10.58
CA ALA A 255 -5.48 17.90 10.83
C ALA A 255 -6.48 18.14 9.68
N ASP A 256 -6.37 19.28 9.02
CA ASP A 256 -7.28 19.70 7.93
C ASP A 256 -6.61 19.66 6.54
N ARG A 257 -5.49 18.93 6.41
CA ARG A 257 -4.75 18.84 5.14
C ARG A 257 -4.51 17.40 4.73
N PRO A 258 -4.41 17.11 3.43
CA PRO A 258 -3.95 15.79 2.99
C PRO A 258 -2.52 15.54 3.45
N LEU A 259 -2.14 14.27 3.56
CA LEU A 259 -0.77 13.85 3.78
C LEU A 259 0.13 14.40 2.67
N LEU A 260 1.22 15.03 3.06
CA LEU A 260 2.26 15.55 2.16
C LEU A 260 3.56 14.79 2.38
N ALA A 261 4.29 14.56 1.30
CA ALA A 261 5.58 13.91 1.28
C ALA A 261 6.60 14.77 0.52
N TYR A 262 7.79 14.90 1.08
CA TYR A 262 8.90 15.69 0.53
C TYR A 262 10.19 14.92 0.63
N GLY A 263 10.99 14.92 -0.43
CA GLY A 263 12.28 14.23 -0.45
C GLY A 263 12.58 13.59 -1.80
N GLU A 264 13.66 12.83 -1.84
CA GLU A 264 14.12 12.13 -3.03
C GLU A 264 14.54 10.73 -2.65
N LEU A 265 13.95 9.74 -3.32
CA LEU A 265 14.42 8.36 -3.28
C LEU A 265 15.29 8.11 -4.49
N LEU A 266 16.52 7.67 -4.26
CA LEU A 266 17.50 7.38 -5.28
C LEU A 266 17.42 5.90 -5.65
N ILE A 267 17.59 5.63 -6.95
CA ILE A 267 17.73 4.30 -7.54
C ILE A 267 19.18 4.20 -8.04
N PRO A 268 20.14 3.91 -7.15
CA PRO A 268 21.57 3.87 -7.51
C PRO A 268 21.87 2.76 -8.53
N GLU A 269 21.20 1.63 -8.42
CA GLU A 269 21.36 0.49 -9.30
C GLU A 269 20.07 -0.34 -9.39
N GLY A 270 19.92 -1.02 -10.51
CA GLY A 270 18.81 -1.92 -10.75
C GLY A 270 18.80 -2.44 -12.18
N SER A 271 17.77 -3.19 -12.49
CA SER A 271 17.46 -3.63 -13.83
C SER A 271 15.98 -3.56 -14.10
N TYR A 272 15.64 -3.36 -15.37
CA TYR A 272 14.29 -3.37 -15.86
C TYR A 272 14.17 -4.42 -16.96
N ALA A 273 13.40 -5.46 -16.69
CA ALA A 273 13.15 -6.56 -17.59
C ALA A 273 11.96 -6.23 -18.48
N ILE A 274 12.21 -6.28 -19.79
CA ILE A 274 11.20 -5.98 -20.78
C ILE A 274 11.38 -6.82 -22.05
N TYR A 275 10.30 -7.42 -22.56
CA TYR A 275 10.35 -8.32 -23.73
C TYR A 275 11.44 -9.39 -23.66
N ASN A 276 11.65 -9.94 -22.46
CA ASN A 276 12.69 -10.93 -22.24
C ASN A 276 14.13 -10.39 -22.44
N GLN A 277 14.28 -9.07 -22.46
CA GLN A 277 15.55 -8.34 -22.42
C GLN A 277 15.71 -7.68 -21.05
N GLN A 278 16.94 -7.63 -20.57
CA GLN A 278 17.26 -6.97 -19.30
C GLN A 278 17.99 -5.67 -19.61
N LEU A 279 17.40 -4.55 -19.19
CA LEU A 279 18.01 -3.22 -19.27
C LEU A 279 18.61 -2.88 -17.91
N GLN A 280 19.82 -2.34 -17.89
CA GLN A 280 20.45 -1.80 -16.68
C GLN A 280 19.85 -0.44 -16.38
N THR A 281 19.60 -0.13 -15.11
CA THR A 281 19.20 1.21 -14.69
C THR A 281 20.37 1.94 -14.05
N ARG A 282 20.46 3.25 -14.27
CA ARG A 282 21.45 4.12 -13.61
C ARG A 282 20.86 5.50 -13.37
N ASP A 283 21.30 6.13 -12.28
CA ASP A 283 20.98 7.52 -11.94
C ASP A 283 19.47 7.80 -11.81
N GLY A 284 18.68 6.78 -11.43
CA GLY A 284 17.24 6.92 -11.27
C GLY A 284 16.87 7.64 -9.98
N ARG A 285 15.76 8.36 -9.99
CA ARG A 285 15.23 9.07 -8.81
C ARG A 285 13.72 9.15 -8.83
N VAL A 286 13.14 9.15 -7.63
CA VAL A 286 11.71 9.39 -7.37
C VAL A 286 11.62 10.60 -6.44
N MET A 287 11.02 11.67 -6.92
CA MET A 287 10.99 12.95 -6.22
C MET A 287 9.58 13.26 -5.70
N PHE A 288 9.49 13.65 -4.44
CA PHE A 288 8.25 13.94 -3.75
C PHE A 288 8.18 15.45 -3.44
N TYR A 289 7.09 16.10 -3.87
CA TYR A 289 6.88 17.54 -3.72
C TYR A 289 5.48 17.89 -3.18
N GLY A 290 4.85 16.98 -2.42
CA GLY A 290 3.47 17.14 -1.96
C GLY A 290 2.73 15.82 -1.95
N ASN A 291 1.91 15.54 -2.96
CA ASN A 291 1.09 14.33 -2.99
C ASN A 291 1.97 13.05 -3.00
N PRO A 292 1.95 12.21 -1.95
CA PRO A 292 2.73 10.97 -1.91
C PRO A 292 2.34 9.96 -2.98
N LEU A 293 1.12 10.05 -3.52
CA LEU A 293 0.59 9.11 -4.51
C LEU A 293 0.94 9.47 -5.95
N ASP A 294 1.51 10.66 -6.20
CA ASP A 294 1.88 11.09 -7.55
C ASP A 294 3.26 11.74 -7.62
N PRO A 295 4.32 11.03 -7.20
CA PRO A 295 5.68 11.54 -7.26
C PRO A 295 6.16 11.68 -8.71
N VAL A 296 7.26 12.42 -8.89
CA VAL A 296 7.93 12.55 -10.19
C VAL A 296 9.02 11.50 -10.30
N LEU A 297 8.90 10.60 -11.27
CA LEU A 297 9.92 9.63 -11.64
C LEU A 297 10.85 10.22 -12.70
N ASP A 298 12.15 9.99 -12.56
CA ASP A 298 13.14 10.11 -13.64
C ASP A 298 14.05 8.90 -13.57
N LEU A 299 13.89 7.98 -14.52
CA LEU A 299 14.59 6.70 -14.56
C LEU A 299 15.13 6.47 -15.97
N ARG A 300 16.42 6.15 -16.06
CA ARG A 300 17.04 5.72 -17.31
C ARG A 300 17.33 4.24 -17.26
N ALA A 301 16.86 3.53 -18.27
CA ALA A 301 17.16 2.13 -18.51
C ALA A 301 17.92 2.01 -19.84
N PHE A 302 19.01 1.24 -19.88
CA PHE A 302 19.86 1.10 -21.06
C PHE A 302 20.40 -0.30 -21.22
N ARG A 303 20.93 -0.58 -22.40
CA ARG A 303 21.78 -1.73 -22.67
C ARG A 303 22.95 -1.33 -23.54
N GLU A 304 24.07 -2.01 -23.36
CA GLU A 304 25.19 -1.92 -24.26
C GLU A 304 25.07 -2.96 -25.38
N THR A 305 25.33 -2.52 -26.60
CA THR A 305 25.51 -3.39 -27.77
C THR A 305 26.93 -3.19 -28.30
N PRO A 306 27.45 -4.06 -29.18
CA PRO A 306 28.80 -3.91 -29.73
C PRO A 306 29.08 -2.55 -30.39
N ASN A 307 28.04 -1.85 -30.85
CA ASN A 307 28.16 -0.64 -31.67
C ASN A 307 27.50 0.61 -31.06
N ALA A 308 26.66 0.47 -30.02
CA ALA A 308 25.92 1.58 -29.43
C ALA A 308 25.40 1.26 -28.01
N GLU A 309 25.28 2.28 -27.17
CA GLU A 309 24.38 2.27 -26.03
C GLU A 309 22.99 2.65 -26.52
N VAL A 310 21.98 1.85 -26.19
CA VAL A 310 20.57 2.15 -26.51
C VAL A 310 19.76 2.08 -25.24
N GLY A 311 18.83 3.01 -25.08
CA GLY A 311 18.08 3.14 -23.84
C GLY A 311 16.75 3.85 -23.99
N MET A 312 16.03 3.84 -22.88
CA MET A 312 14.78 4.54 -22.69
C MET A 312 14.86 5.34 -21.39
N GLN A 313 14.35 6.56 -21.41
CA GLN A 313 14.15 7.38 -20.23
C GLN A 313 12.66 7.43 -19.93
N LEU A 314 12.27 7.07 -18.70
CA LEU A 314 10.94 7.28 -18.14
C LEU A 314 10.99 8.52 -17.26
N GLY A 315 10.15 9.51 -17.57
CA GLY A 315 10.12 10.79 -16.87
C GLY A 315 8.71 11.30 -16.65
N GLY A 316 8.49 12.01 -15.55
CA GLY A 316 7.23 12.72 -15.26
C GLY A 316 6.54 12.23 -14.00
N ASN A 317 5.34 12.75 -13.74
CA ASN A 317 4.49 12.27 -12.65
C ASN A 317 4.10 10.81 -12.90
N VAL A 318 4.03 9.98 -11.85
CA VAL A 318 3.61 8.57 -11.96
C VAL A 318 2.23 8.45 -12.63
N SER A 319 1.33 9.41 -12.41
CA SER A 319 0.02 9.48 -13.06
C SER A 319 0.04 9.84 -14.55
N ALA A 320 1.16 10.35 -15.07
CA ALA A 320 1.31 10.85 -16.43
C ALA A 320 2.74 10.66 -16.96
N LEU A 321 3.30 9.45 -16.79
CA LEU A 321 4.66 9.12 -17.22
C LEU A 321 4.84 9.23 -18.73
N GLN A 322 6.00 9.70 -19.15
CA GLN A 322 6.42 9.78 -20.54
C GLN A 322 7.68 8.94 -20.74
N SER A 323 7.74 8.21 -21.84
CA SER A 323 8.92 7.46 -22.27
C SER A 323 9.57 8.14 -23.47
N THR A 324 10.90 8.24 -23.46
CA THR A 324 11.68 8.72 -24.60
C THR A 324 12.81 7.76 -24.90
N LEU A 325 13.06 7.48 -26.17
CA LEU A 325 14.15 6.62 -26.62
C LEU A 325 15.42 7.44 -26.86
N TYR A 326 16.58 6.86 -26.52
CA TYR A 326 17.88 7.46 -26.78
C TYR A 326 18.92 6.44 -27.19
N SER A 327 19.99 6.93 -27.81
CA SER A 327 21.15 6.13 -28.17
C SER A 327 22.43 6.96 -28.24
N SER A 328 23.56 6.29 -28.01
CA SER A 328 24.89 6.85 -28.17
C SER A 328 25.77 5.86 -28.95
N PRO A 329 26.19 6.16 -30.19
CA PRO A 329 25.88 7.37 -30.98
C PRO A 329 24.38 7.45 -31.39
N PRO A 330 23.88 8.62 -31.84
CA PRO A 330 22.48 8.77 -32.23
C PRO A 330 22.07 7.85 -33.40
N LEU A 331 21.04 7.04 -33.17
CA LEU A 331 20.42 6.13 -34.13
C LEU A 331 18.98 6.57 -34.47
N PRO A 332 18.43 6.12 -35.61
CA PRO A 332 17.00 6.22 -35.89
C PRO A 332 16.15 5.51 -34.82
N GLU A 333 14.99 6.06 -34.49
CA GLU A 333 14.15 5.57 -33.39
C GLU A 333 13.70 4.11 -33.55
N ASN A 334 13.39 3.68 -34.78
CA ASN A 334 13.06 2.30 -35.10
C ASN A 334 14.23 1.32 -34.86
N GLU A 335 15.47 1.78 -35.07
CA GLU A 335 16.69 1.01 -34.79
C GLU A 335 16.93 0.90 -33.28
N ILE A 336 16.71 1.99 -32.52
CA ILE A 336 16.78 1.98 -31.05
C ILE A 336 15.79 0.97 -30.49
N LEU A 337 14.55 1.04 -30.96
CA LEU A 337 13.47 0.16 -30.53
C LEU A 337 13.80 -1.31 -30.85
N ALA A 338 14.21 -1.59 -32.09
CA ALA A 338 14.68 -2.92 -32.53
C ALA A 338 15.74 -3.51 -31.60
N LEU A 339 16.77 -2.72 -31.26
CA LEU A 339 17.85 -3.13 -30.38
C LEU A 339 17.39 -3.32 -28.92
N LEU A 340 16.47 -2.48 -28.43
CA LEU A 340 15.91 -2.61 -27.08
C LEU A 340 15.09 -3.89 -26.91
N ILE A 341 14.31 -4.28 -27.92
CA ILE A 341 13.38 -5.40 -27.84
C ILE A 341 14.03 -6.73 -28.19
N THR A 342 14.90 -6.74 -29.20
CA THR A 342 15.43 -7.99 -29.77
C THR A 342 16.94 -8.13 -29.58
N GLY A 343 17.63 -7.04 -29.26
CA GLY A 343 19.10 -6.99 -29.23
C GLY A 343 19.75 -6.99 -30.62
N LYS A 344 18.97 -6.92 -31.70
CA LYS A 344 19.45 -6.92 -33.08
C LYS A 344 19.08 -5.64 -33.82
N SER A 345 19.89 -5.32 -34.82
CA SER A 345 19.62 -4.22 -35.77
C SER A 345 18.37 -4.51 -36.59
N PHE A 346 17.60 -3.47 -36.93
CA PHE A 346 16.36 -3.58 -37.70
C PHE A 346 16.58 -4.29 -39.04
N ASN A 347 17.74 -4.08 -39.67
CA ASN A 347 18.07 -4.67 -40.98
C ASN A 347 18.48 -6.15 -40.92
N ASN A 348 18.72 -6.70 -39.72
CA ASN A 348 19.19 -8.07 -39.50
C ASN A 348 18.17 -8.91 -38.71
N MET A 349 16.89 -8.52 -38.80
CA MET A 349 15.79 -9.19 -38.12
C MET A 349 15.22 -10.32 -38.97
N ASP A 350 14.92 -11.44 -38.32
CA ASP A 350 14.19 -12.56 -38.92
C ASP A 350 12.67 -12.38 -38.66
N GLU A 351 11.80 -13.12 -39.37
CA GLU A 351 10.34 -13.04 -39.21
C GLU A 351 9.82 -13.22 -37.76
N ARG A 352 10.61 -13.84 -36.88
CA ARG A 352 10.29 -13.97 -35.44
C ARG A 352 10.56 -12.69 -34.64
N ASP A 353 11.57 -11.92 -35.03
CA ASP A 353 11.98 -10.68 -34.36
C ASP A 353 11.01 -9.53 -34.72
N ASP A 354 10.43 -9.57 -35.93
CA ASP A 354 9.36 -8.66 -36.38
C ASP A 354 8.12 -8.72 -35.46
N ASN A 355 7.72 -9.93 -35.04
CA ASN A 355 6.57 -10.09 -34.12
C ASN A 355 6.86 -9.53 -32.72
N ALA A 356 8.11 -9.65 -32.22
CA ALA A 356 8.50 -9.08 -30.94
C ALA A 356 8.50 -7.55 -30.99
N LEU A 357 8.95 -6.98 -32.11
CA LEU A 357 8.92 -5.54 -32.38
C LEU A 357 7.51 -4.95 -32.42
N VAL A 358 6.62 -5.58 -33.19
CA VAL A 358 5.21 -5.20 -33.27
C VAL A 358 4.57 -5.25 -31.86
N SER A 359 4.88 -6.26 -31.06
CA SER A 359 4.38 -6.41 -29.68
C SER A 359 4.94 -5.37 -28.70
N ALA A 360 5.98 -4.63 -29.06
CA ALA A 360 6.62 -3.67 -28.17
C ALA A 360 6.37 -2.22 -28.54
N VAL A 361 6.26 -1.93 -29.83
CA VAL A 361 5.60 -0.73 -30.35
C VAL A 361 4.17 -0.65 -29.79
N ALA A 362 3.48 -1.80 -29.77
CA ALA A 362 2.21 -1.98 -29.09
C ALA A 362 2.26 -1.38 -27.70
N ASN A 363 3.20 -1.82 -26.84
CA ASN A 363 3.13 -1.50 -25.42
C ASN A 363 3.65 -0.14 -25.02
N PHE A 364 4.61 0.43 -25.74
CA PHE A 364 5.23 1.68 -25.31
C PHE A 364 4.53 2.95 -25.79
N GLY A 365 3.59 2.85 -26.72
CA GLY A 365 2.90 4.01 -27.27
C GLY A 365 3.82 5.07 -27.89
N ILE A 366 5.04 4.65 -28.26
CA ILE A 366 6.03 5.49 -28.94
C ILE A 366 5.57 5.62 -30.39
N GLY A 367 4.76 6.64 -30.65
CA GLY A 367 4.21 6.86 -31.99
C GLY A 367 2.87 7.58 -32.00
N ARG A 368 2.76 8.75 -31.37
CA ARG A 368 1.60 9.64 -31.57
C ARG A 368 1.51 10.22 -32.99
N SER A 369 2.53 10.04 -33.83
CA SER A 369 2.46 10.37 -35.25
C SER A 369 1.95 9.16 -36.04
N GLY A 370 0.72 9.22 -36.54
CA GLY A 370 -0.01 8.14 -37.23
C GLY A 370 0.59 7.56 -38.53
N GLY A 371 1.90 7.58 -38.72
CA GLY A 371 2.59 6.92 -39.83
C GLY A 371 2.84 5.42 -39.62
N LEU A 372 2.78 4.92 -38.37
CA LEU A 372 3.13 3.54 -38.02
C LEU A 372 1.93 2.59 -38.00
N THR A 373 0.76 3.05 -37.55
CA THR A 373 -0.49 2.27 -37.55
C THR A 373 -0.92 1.89 -38.98
N SER A 374 -0.70 2.79 -39.94
CA SER A 374 -0.94 2.53 -41.36
C SER A 374 0.03 1.48 -41.95
N ALA A 375 1.31 1.51 -41.59
CA ALA A 375 2.31 0.56 -42.11
C ALA A 375 2.06 -0.89 -41.63
N ILE A 376 1.64 -1.06 -40.38
CA ILE A 376 1.26 -2.37 -39.81
C ILE A 376 -0.05 -2.86 -40.44
N GLY A 377 -1.03 -1.97 -40.61
CA GLY A 377 -2.29 -2.26 -41.28
C GLY A 377 -2.09 -2.78 -42.70
N ASP A 378 -1.28 -2.07 -43.49
CA ASP A 378 -1.02 -2.39 -44.90
C ASP A 378 -0.22 -3.71 -45.08
N THR A 379 0.73 -4.00 -44.19
CA THR A 379 1.59 -5.20 -44.30
C THR A 379 0.86 -6.48 -43.89
N LEU A 380 -0.01 -6.40 -42.86
CA LEU A 380 -0.74 -7.56 -42.32
C LEU A 380 -2.16 -7.70 -42.87
N GLY A 381 -2.62 -6.75 -43.70
CA GLY A 381 -3.98 -6.72 -44.24
C GLY A 381 -5.04 -6.59 -43.15
N LEU A 382 -4.77 -5.71 -42.18
CA LEU A 382 -5.65 -5.37 -41.06
C LEU A 382 -6.37 -4.07 -41.37
N ASP A 383 -7.66 -4.02 -41.07
CA ASP A 383 -8.54 -2.88 -41.39
C ASP A 383 -8.60 -1.86 -40.25
N ASP A 384 -8.25 -2.28 -39.03
CA ASP A 384 -8.22 -1.45 -37.83
C ASP A 384 -6.94 -1.74 -37.04
N VAL A 385 -6.11 -0.72 -36.82
CA VAL A 385 -4.95 -0.79 -35.92
C VAL A 385 -5.02 0.43 -35.03
N SER A 386 -5.34 0.20 -33.77
CA SER A 386 -5.58 1.27 -32.80
C SER A 386 -4.72 1.06 -31.56
N LEU A 387 -4.19 2.16 -31.05
CA LEU A 387 -3.55 2.18 -29.74
C LEU A 387 -4.49 2.93 -28.80
N SER A 388 -4.94 2.26 -27.76
CA SER A 388 -5.86 2.82 -26.77
C SER A 388 -5.11 2.97 -25.45
N GLY A 389 -4.91 4.20 -24.98
CA GLY A 389 -4.44 4.44 -23.62
C GLY A 389 -5.64 4.56 -22.69
N GLY A 390 -5.68 3.76 -21.61
CA GLY A 390 -6.65 3.96 -20.54
C GLY A 390 -6.27 5.11 -19.60
N GLU A 391 -6.99 5.26 -18.48
CA GLU A 391 -6.71 6.34 -17.51
C GLU A 391 -5.38 6.14 -16.74
N SER A 392 -4.89 4.90 -16.64
CA SER A 392 -3.57 4.53 -16.12
C SER A 392 -2.66 3.99 -17.23
N TYR A 393 -1.34 4.12 -17.05
CA TYR A 393 -0.36 3.46 -17.92
C TYR A 393 -0.63 1.95 -18.02
N LEU A 394 -1.04 1.32 -16.91
CA LEU A 394 -1.35 -0.11 -16.83
C LEU A 394 -2.54 -0.54 -17.71
N ASP A 395 -3.43 0.38 -18.06
CA ASP A 395 -4.65 0.13 -18.85
C ASP A 395 -4.46 0.36 -20.35
N SER A 396 -3.24 0.70 -20.76
CA SER A 396 -2.95 0.86 -22.18
C SER A 396 -3.09 -0.48 -22.89
N SER A 397 -3.65 -0.48 -24.11
CA SER A 397 -3.86 -1.66 -24.95
C SER A 397 -3.57 -1.38 -26.43
N LEU A 398 -3.09 -2.41 -27.14
CA LEU A 398 -3.01 -2.41 -28.60
C LEU A 398 -4.18 -3.23 -29.14
N GLY A 399 -5.02 -2.59 -29.95
CA GLY A 399 -6.09 -3.22 -30.72
C GLY A 399 -5.66 -3.46 -32.16
N VAL A 400 -5.84 -4.69 -32.63
CA VAL A 400 -5.76 -5.06 -34.04
C VAL A 400 -7.09 -5.65 -34.49
N GLY A 401 -7.60 -5.23 -35.63
CA GLY A 401 -8.93 -5.60 -36.10
C GLY A 401 -9.01 -5.84 -37.60
N LYS A 402 -9.95 -6.72 -37.97
CA LYS A 402 -10.25 -7.08 -39.35
C LYS A 402 -11.75 -7.20 -39.57
N HIS A 403 -12.24 -6.57 -40.63
CA HIS A 403 -13.61 -6.72 -41.07
C HIS A 403 -13.76 -8.10 -41.74
N LEU A 404 -14.49 -8.99 -41.09
CA LEU A 404 -14.85 -10.29 -41.64
C LEU A 404 -15.96 -10.16 -42.69
N THR A 405 -16.83 -9.17 -42.51
CA THR A 405 -17.83 -8.69 -43.45
C THR A 405 -17.93 -7.17 -43.33
N PRO A 406 -18.63 -6.45 -44.23
CA PRO A 406 -18.84 -5.01 -44.09
C PRO A 406 -19.43 -4.59 -42.74
N ASP A 407 -20.20 -5.48 -42.10
CA ASP A 407 -20.91 -5.20 -40.86
C ASP A 407 -20.30 -5.91 -39.63
N LEU A 408 -19.27 -6.75 -39.80
CA LEU A 408 -18.70 -7.58 -38.73
C LEU A 408 -17.19 -7.32 -38.60
N LEU A 409 -16.81 -6.62 -37.53
CA LEU A 409 -15.43 -6.40 -37.13
C LEU A 409 -15.03 -7.39 -36.04
N MET A 410 -13.94 -8.12 -36.26
CA MET A 410 -13.25 -8.86 -35.21
C MET A 410 -12.07 -8.02 -34.76
N ARG A 411 -12.01 -7.68 -33.47
CA ARG A 411 -10.93 -6.91 -32.87
C ARG A 411 -10.29 -7.72 -31.74
N TYR A 412 -8.96 -7.74 -31.71
CA TYR A 412 -8.16 -8.37 -30.67
C TYR A 412 -7.34 -7.29 -29.97
N GLU A 413 -7.57 -7.12 -28.68
CA GLU A 413 -6.91 -6.12 -27.84
C GLU A 413 -6.00 -6.82 -26.83
N ILE A 414 -4.73 -6.41 -26.79
CA ILE A 414 -3.73 -6.94 -25.85
C ILE A 414 -3.35 -5.80 -24.90
N GLY A 415 -3.46 -6.04 -23.60
CA GLY A 415 -2.94 -5.13 -22.58
C GLY A 415 -1.43 -5.00 -22.66
N LEU A 416 -0.93 -3.76 -22.60
CA LEU A 416 0.47 -3.43 -22.81
C LEU A 416 1.35 -3.75 -21.58
N PHE A 417 0.74 -3.67 -20.39
CA PHE A 417 1.40 -3.89 -19.08
C PHE A 417 0.69 -4.92 -18.21
N GLY A 418 -0.54 -5.30 -18.58
CA GLY A 418 -1.31 -6.39 -17.97
C GLY A 418 -1.32 -7.63 -18.85
N ARG A 419 -1.60 -8.80 -18.26
CA ARG A 419 -1.72 -10.08 -18.99
C ARG A 419 -3.08 -10.32 -19.64
N ALA A 420 -3.94 -9.31 -19.69
CA ALA A 420 -5.29 -9.44 -20.20
C ALA A 420 -5.31 -9.30 -21.73
N ALA A 421 -5.87 -10.28 -22.41
CA ALA A 421 -6.22 -10.19 -23.82
C ALA A 421 -7.75 -10.27 -23.96
N THR A 422 -8.31 -9.37 -24.76
CA THR A 422 -9.75 -9.30 -25.01
C THR A 422 -9.99 -9.47 -26.51
N LEU A 423 -10.82 -10.45 -26.85
CA LEU A 423 -11.36 -10.61 -28.19
C LEU A 423 -12.76 -9.98 -28.23
N SER A 424 -12.95 -9.03 -29.13
CA SER A 424 -14.22 -8.34 -29.35
C SER A 424 -14.76 -8.65 -30.75
N LEU A 425 -16.05 -8.97 -30.82
CA LEU A 425 -16.81 -9.14 -32.06
C LEU A 425 -17.87 -8.05 -32.10
N ILE A 426 -17.71 -7.10 -33.02
CA ILE A 426 -18.60 -5.95 -33.17
C ILE A 426 -19.41 -6.14 -34.44
N TYR A 427 -20.72 -6.34 -34.28
CA TYR A 427 -21.67 -6.49 -35.37
C TYR A 427 -22.58 -5.25 -35.47
N SER A 428 -22.53 -4.58 -36.62
CA SER A 428 -23.39 -3.44 -36.91
C SER A 428 -24.76 -3.95 -37.36
N LEU A 429 -25.77 -3.83 -36.49
CA LEU A 429 -27.15 -4.22 -36.78
C LEU A 429 -27.83 -3.17 -37.69
N THR A 430 -27.52 -1.89 -37.47
CA THR A 430 -27.92 -0.75 -38.29
C THR A 430 -26.82 0.33 -38.20
N GLU A 431 -26.94 1.42 -38.98
CA GLU A 431 -26.01 2.57 -38.88
C GLU A 431 -25.94 3.18 -37.46
N GLN A 432 -27.00 2.98 -36.67
CA GLN A 432 -27.11 3.55 -35.32
C GLN A 432 -26.96 2.50 -34.23
N LEU A 433 -27.06 1.21 -34.51
CA LEU A 433 -27.11 0.14 -33.50
C LEU A 433 -25.98 -0.87 -33.72
N LYS A 434 -25.15 -1.07 -32.71
CA LYS A 434 -24.05 -2.05 -32.72
C LYS A 434 -24.18 -3.02 -31.56
N LEU A 435 -23.95 -4.29 -31.84
CA LEU A 435 -23.79 -5.35 -30.85
C LEU A 435 -22.31 -5.65 -30.70
N GLU A 436 -21.80 -5.63 -29.48
CA GLU A 436 -20.42 -5.95 -29.17
C GLU A 436 -20.38 -7.14 -28.20
N VAL A 437 -19.64 -8.18 -28.58
CA VAL A 437 -19.39 -9.34 -27.72
C VAL A 437 -17.93 -9.34 -27.35
N ARG A 438 -17.61 -9.27 -26.06
CA ARG A 438 -16.23 -9.28 -25.57
C ARG A 438 -15.95 -10.58 -24.81
N SER A 439 -14.78 -11.15 -25.06
CA SER A 439 -14.28 -12.34 -24.40
C SER A 439 -12.83 -12.11 -23.96
N GLY A 440 -12.60 -12.05 -22.64
CA GLY A 440 -11.29 -11.92 -22.03
C GLY A 440 -11.28 -12.52 -20.61
N LEU A 441 -10.80 -11.76 -19.62
CA LEU A 441 -10.90 -12.12 -18.19
C LEU A 441 -12.37 -12.19 -17.71
N SER A 442 -13.24 -11.41 -18.34
CA SER A 442 -14.68 -11.49 -18.21
C SER A 442 -15.32 -11.59 -19.60
N GLN A 443 -16.56 -12.08 -19.65
CA GLN A 443 -17.35 -12.16 -20.87
C GLN A 443 -18.49 -11.15 -20.76
N SER A 444 -18.62 -10.25 -21.74
CA SER A 444 -19.70 -9.28 -21.80
C SER A 444 -20.37 -9.27 -23.16
N VAL A 445 -21.64 -8.86 -23.17
CA VAL A 445 -22.40 -8.58 -24.38
C VAL A 445 -23.03 -7.20 -24.20
N ASP A 446 -22.61 -6.27 -25.04
CA ASP A 446 -22.96 -4.86 -24.97
C ASP A 446 -23.75 -4.47 -26.23
N ILE A 447 -24.76 -3.62 -26.08
CA ILE A 447 -25.50 -3.05 -27.20
C ILE A 447 -25.36 -1.54 -27.11
N SER A 448 -24.84 -0.91 -28.16
CA SER A 448 -24.65 0.54 -28.24
C SER A 448 -25.54 1.15 -29.32
N TYR A 449 -26.08 2.32 -29.01
CA TYR A 449 -26.92 3.11 -29.90
C TYR A 449 -26.37 4.53 -30.04
N SER A 450 -26.14 4.98 -31.27
CA SER A 450 -25.58 6.29 -31.61
C SER A 450 -26.57 7.13 -32.42
N ILE A 451 -26.71 8.41 -32.04
CA ILE A 451 -27.44 9.42 -32.82
C ILE A 451 -26.48 10.58 -33.08
N GLU A 452 -26.18 10.83 -34.35
CA GLU A 452 -25.55 12.09 -34.77
C GLU A 452 -26.60 13.21 -34.73
N LYS A 453 -26.26 14.32 -34.05
CA LYS A 453 -27.04 15.56 -34.08
C LYS A 453 -26.18 16.64 -34.73
N ASP A 454 -26.76 17.28 -35.75
CA ASP A 454 -26.22 18.47 -36.40
C ASP A 454 -26.12 19.69 -35.45
#